data_AF-A0A0Q8LYS2-F1
#
_entry.id   AF-A0A0Q8LYS2-F1
#
_cell.length_a   1.000
_cell.length_b   1.000
_cell.length_c   1.000
_cell.angle_alpha   90.00
_cell.angle_beta   90.00
_cell.angle_gamma   90.00
#
_symmetry.space_group_name_H-M   'P 1'
#
loop_
_entity.id
_entity.type
_entity.pdbx_description
1 polymer ?
#
loop_
_entity_poly.entity_id
_entity_poly.type
_entity_poly.pdbx_seq_one_letter_code
_entity_poly.pdbx_strand_id
1 'polypeptide(L)'
;MQFKLGRWRLALWTKVGLAAALVALADLLLYDHTPGASLGLFTTALALGAALVHPALRRDRRGAWALAIAGGFALLMIEDPGLLAWLLFWTALAVAVLSARAGTHDDVWRWFQRLVFAGLAGVPAPFLDAKRVLGRGAAPGRLRRTISLIALPLIGGALFLSLFVAANPVLEAGFAAFRLPELSIARGLFWLLVTIAVWAAMRPRALRRPLPLAIRPGLTTSATSLVLSLVVFNGLFALQNGLDMAFLWSGAALPDGVSFAQYAHRGAYMLIFTALLAGAFVLAFLHPGTPSAERPLIRWLVIAWVAQNILLVASSVLRTLDYVEAYGLTGLRISALTWMALVAVGLVLICVRLLAGKSPSWLINANALALGLTLTLASIVDVGAISAAWNVRHAREVGGGGAELDLCYLAGLNDAALVPLVDLEQRPLPADMRRQVAWIRSENMTELADRQSQWRSWTWRGQRRLDTAASRLGQLPTPLPPPDQRSCDWRSKPQPLTAPPQDGT
;
A
#
# COMPACT_ATOMS: atom_id res chain seq x y z
N MET A 1 -22.86 23.21 36.36
CA MET A 1 -22.54 21.78 36.05
C MET A 1 -23.41 21.22 34.91
N GLN A 2 -24.72 21.51 34.89
CA GLN A 2 -25.65 21.04 33.84
C GLN A 2 -25.31 21.52 32.41
N PHE A 3 -24.82 22.74 32.23
CA PHE A 3 -24.43 23.29 30.93
C PHE A 3 -23.19 22.59 30.29
N LYS A 4 -22.24 22.11 31.11
CA LYS A 4 -21.09 21.32 30.63
C LYS A 4 -21.51 19.88 30.25
N LEU A 5 -22.48 19.30 30.97
CA LEU A 5 -23.06 17.99 30.62
C LEU A 5 -23.83 18.03 29.29
N GLY A 6 -24.59 19.10 29.04
CA GLY A 6 -25.34 19.28 27.78
C GLY A 6 -24.44 19.32 26.54
N ARG A 7 -23.37 20.13 26.58
CA ARG A 7 -22.39 20.22 25.48
C ARG A 7 -21.66 18.90 25.22
N TRP A 8 -21.31 18.15 26.27
CA TRP A 8 -20.65 16.86 26.11
C TRP A 8 -21.56 15.80 25.46
N ARG A 9 -22.85 15.78 25.82
CA ARG A 9 -23.84 14.89 25.21
C ARG A 9 -24.09 15.22 23.73
N LEU A 10 -24.24 16.49 23.40
CA LEU A 10 -24.39 16.93 22.00
C LEU A 10 -23.18 16.52 21.14
N ALA A 11 -21.96 16.68 21.67
CA ALA A 11 -20.72 16.27 21.01
C ALA A 11 -20.55 14.74 20.88
N LEU A 12 -21.24 13.94 21.69
CA LEU A 12 -21.26 12.48 21.55
C LEU A 12 -22.28 12.06 20.48
N TRP A 13 -23.49 12.58 20.54
CA TRP A 13 -24.56 12.24 19.59
C TRP A 13 -24.26 12.69 18.16
N THR A 14 -23.60 13.83 17.98
CA THR A 14 -23.08 14.26 16.66
C THR A 14 -22.09 13.25 16.07
N LYS A 15 -21.19 12.68 16.89
CA LYS A 15 -20.25 11.63 16.44
C LYS A 15 -20.96 10.33 16.10
N VAL A 16 -21.98 9.95 16.88
CA VAL A 16 -22.80 8.77 16.61
C VAL A 16 -23.56 8.93 15.29
N GLY A 17 -24.24 10.08 15.11
CA GLY A 17 -24.96 10.40 13.88
C GLY A 17 -24.05 10.43 12.65
N LEU A 18 -22.88 11.07 12.77
CA LEU A 18 -21.90 11.10 11.67
C LEU A 18 -21.33 9.70 11.38
N ALA A 19 -21.05 8.89 12.39
CA ALA A 19 -20.58 7.52 12.18
C ALA A 19 -21.64 6.67 11.48
N ALA A 20 -22.91 6.77 11.88
CA ALA A 20 -24.01 6.09 11.21
C ALA A 20 -24.17 6.55 9.75
N ALA A 21 -24.08 7.86 9.49
CA ALA A 21 -24.14 8.40 8.14
C ALA A 21 -22.98 7.90 7.27
N LEU A 22 -21.76 7.84 7.82
CA LEU A 22 -20.59 7.29 7.11
C LEU A 22 -20.70 5.79 6.85
N VAL A 23 -21.28 5.01 7.78
CA VAL A 23 -21.54 3.58 7.55
C VAL A 23 -22.57 3.37 6.45
N ALA A 24 -23.66 4.14 6.45
CA ALA A 24 -24.65 4.11 5.38
C ALA A 24 -24.06 4.53 4.03
N LEU A 25 -23.19 5.55 4.03
CA LEU A 25 -22.45 5.97 2.83
C LEU A 25 -21.50 4.86 2.35
N ALA A 26 -20.81 4.17 3.26
CA ALA A 26 -19.93 3.05 2.89
C ALA A 26 -20.71 1.88 2.29
N ASP A 27 -21.89 1.56 2.83
CA ASP A 27 -22.79 0.55 2.27
C ASP A 27 -23.20 0.91 0.84
N LEU A 28 -23.62 2.16 0.61
CA LEU A 28 -24.01 2.64 -0.72
C LEU A 28 -22.85 2.62 -1.73
N LEU A 29 -21.63 2.96 -1.28
CA LEU A 29 -20.47 3.19 -2.15
C LEU A 29 -19.62 1.95 -2.39
N LEU A 30 -19.46 1.07 -1.40
CA LEU A 30 -18.41 0.05 -1.37
C LEU A 30 -18.92 -1.38 -1.22
N TYR A 31 -20.11 -1.60 -0.66
CA TYR A 31 -20.60 -2.95 -0.43
C TYR A 31 -21.00 -3.62 -1.75
N ASP A 32 -20.53 -4.86 -1.96
CA ASP A 32 -20.85 -5.70 -3.14
C ASP A 32 -20.43 -5.11 -4.49
N HIS A 33 -19.43 -4.23 -4.49
CA HIS A 33 -18.91 -3.59 -5.68
C HIS A 33 -17.38 -3.59 -5.68
N THR A 34 -16.77 -3.65 -6.87
CA THR A 34 -15.33 -3.49 -6.99
C THR A 34 -14.95 -2.05 -6.65
N PRO A 35 -13.92 -1.84 -5.81
CA PRO A 35 -13.55 -0.49 -5.38
C PRO A 35 -12.98 0.28 -6.58
N GLY A 36 -13.65 1.37 -6.96
CA GLY A 36 -13.18 2.37 -7.90
C GLY A 36 -13.05 3.73 -7.22
N ALA A 37 -13.47 4.79 -7.92
CA ALA A 37 -13.56 6.14 -7.40
C ALA A 37 -14.43 6.25 -6.14
N SER A 38 -15.38 5.34 -5.94
CA SER A 38 -16.23 5.28 -4.75
C SER A 38 -15.44 5.17 -3.45
N LEU A 39 -14.28 4.47 -3.45
CA LEU A 39 -13.38 4.38 -2.30
C LEU A 39 -12.73 5.73 -1.98
N GLY A 40 -12.27 6.45 -3.01
CA GLY A 40 -11.72 7.80 -2.87
C GLY A 40 -12.77 8.81 -2.37
N LEU A 41 -14.03 8.70 -2.84
CA LEU A 41 -15.14 9.51 -2.36
C LEU A 41 -15.46 9.22 -0.88
N PHE A 42 -15.54 7.95 -0.48
CA PHE A 42 -15.78 7.57 0.90
C PHE A 42 -14.67 8.08 1.84
N THR A 43 -13.41 7.88 1.45
CA THR A 43 -12.25 8.32 2.26
C THR A 43 -12.14 9.85 2.34
N THR A 44 -12.55 10.56 1.28
CA THR A 44 -12.72 12.03 1.32
C THR A 44 -13.79 12.43 2.33
N ALA A 45 -14.98 11.80 2.28
CA ALA A 45 -16.05 12.06 3.24
C ALA A 45 -15.62 11.77 4.68
N LEU A 46 -14.84 10.70 4.90
CA LEU A 46 -14.27 10.35 6.20
C LEU A 46 -13.27 11.41 6.70
N ALA A 47 -12.37 11.90 5.84
CA ALA A 47 -11.41 12.93 6.20
C ALA A 47 -12.11 14.26 6.55
N LEU A 48 -13.12 14.65 5.78
CA LEU A 48 -13.96 15.82 6.07
C LEU A 48 -14.73 15.64 7.40
N GLY A 49 -15.31 14.46 7.62
CA GLY A 49 -15.96 14.11 8.88
C GLY A 49 -15.02 14.25 10.09
N ALA A 50 -13.77 13.79 9.95
CA ALA A 50 -12.76 13.93 10.99
C ALA A 50 -12.41 15.41 11.25
N ALA A 51 -12.29 16.21 10.19
CA ALA A 51 -12.02 17.65 10.29
C ALA A 51 -13.16 18.44 10.98
N LEU A 52 -14.41 17.99 10.82
CA LEU A 52 -15.58 18.55 11.51
C LEU A 52 -15.61 18.19 12.99
N VAL A 53 -15.31 16.93 13.32
CA VAL A 53 -15.38 16.41 14.70
C VAL A 53 -14.23 16.86 15.59
N HIS A 54 -13.08 17.22 15.01
CA HIS A 54 -11.89 17.62 15.74
C HIS A 54 -11.46 19.05 15.40
N PRO A 55 -12.05 20.07 16.05
CA PRO A 55 -11.67 21.48 15.83
C PRO A 55 -10.19 21.77 16.09
N ALA A 56 -9.54 20.94 16.92
CA ALA A 56 -8.11 21.04 17.19
C ALA A 56 -7.23 20.83 15.95
N LEU A 57 -7.70 20.08 14.94
CA LEU A 57 -6.99 19.89 13.66
C LEU A 57 -6.83 21.21 12.90
N ARG A 58 -7.80 22.12 13.03
CA ARG A 58 -7.76 23.45 12.39
C ARG A 58 -6.78 24.40 13.08
N ARG A 59 -6.36 24.08 14.31
CA ARG A 59 -5.47 24.94 15.12
C ARG A 59 -4.01 24.46 15.11
N ASP A 60 -3.77 23.14 15.00
CA ASP A 60 -2.42 22.59 14.86
C ASP A 60 -2.02 22.49 13.38
N ARG A 61 -1.01 23.26 12.95
CA ARG A 61 -0.50 23.25 11.57
C ARG A 61 -0.08 21.86 11.12
N ARG A 62 0.46 21.03 12.04
CA ARG A 62 0.88 19.66 11.73
C ARG A 62 -0.32 18.77 11.42
N GLY A 63 -1.38 18.92 12.21
CA GLY A 63 -2.65 18.24 11.99
C GLY A 63 -3.30 18.62 10.66
N ALA A 64 -3.27 19.91 10.33
CA ALA A 64 -3.78 20.42 9.06
C ALA A 64 -2.99 19.86 7.85
N TRP A 65 -1.65 19.85 7.91
CA TRP A 65 -0.83 19.25 6.85
C TRP A 65 -1.05 17.75 6.71
N ALA A 66 -1.10 17.01 7.82
CA ALA A 66 -1.39 15.57 7.78
C ALA A 66 -2.79 15.28 7.21
N LEU A 67 -3.78 16.12 7.51
CA LEU A 67 -5.12 16.02 6.93
C LEU A 67 -5.11 16.32 5.41
N ALA A 68 -4.32 17.32 4.98
CA ALA A 68 -4.16 17.62 3.56
C ALA A 68 -3.48 16.46 2.82
N ILE A 69 -2.46 15.84 3.41
CA ILE A 69 -1.81 14.63 2.88
C ILE A 69 -2.82 13.47 2.80
N ALA A 70 -3.64 13.26 3.83
CA ALA A 70 -4.72 12.27 3.78
C ALA A 70 -5.72 12.59 2.65
N GLY A 71 -6.09 13.85 2.45
CA GLY A 71 -6.89 14.29 1.31
C GLY A 71 -6.22 13.98 -0.03
N GLY A 72 -4.91 14.19 -0.15
CA GLY A 72 -4.13 13.82 -1.33
C GLY A 72 -4.21 12.32 -1.66
N PHE A 73 -4.09 11.45 -0.65
CA PHE A 73 -4.26 10.01 -0.85
C PHE A 73 -5.72 9.61 -1.15
N ALA A 74 -6.70 10.32 -0.59
CA ALA A 74 -8.10 10.12 -0.93
C ALA A 74 -8.37 10.44 -2.41
N LEU A 75 -7.82 11.55 -2.92
CA LEU A 75 -7.87 11.90 -4.35
C LEU A 75 -7.11 10.89 -5.20
N LEU A 76 -5.95 10.40 -4.74
CA LEU A 76 -5.20 9.36 -5.44
C LEU A 76 -6.01 8.07 -5.59
N MET A 77 -6.83 7.71 -4.60
CA MET A 77 -7.75 6.56 -4.71
C MET A 77 -8.93 6.81 -5.66
N ILE A 78 -9.25 8.07 -6.00
CA ILE A 78 -10.20 8.38 -7.09
C ILE A 78 -9.54 8.12 -8.45
N GLU A 79 -8.24 8.39 -8.53
CA GLU A 79 -7.43 8.17 -9.72
C GLU A 79 -7.18 6.67 -9.98
N ASP A 80 -6.72 5.93 -8.99
CA ASP A 80 -6.53 4.47 -9.02
C ASP A 80 -6.49 3.90 -7.57
N PRO A 81 -7.50 3.13 -7.12
CA PRO A 81 -7.57 2.64 -5.76
C PRO A 81 -6.53 1.54 -5.52
N GLY A 82 -5.55 1.82 -4.66
CA GLY A 82 -4.50 0.87 -4.28
C GLY A 82 -4.37 0.67 -2.78
N LEU A 83 -3.95 -0.54 -2.37
CA LEU A 83 -3.70 -0.87 -0.96
C LEU A 83 -2.69 0.08 -0.31
N LEU A 84 -1.64 0.45 -1.04
CA LEU A 84 -0.61 1.36 -0.53
C LEU A 84 -1.17 2.76 -0.24
N ALA A 85 -1.91 3.35 -1.18
CA ALA A 85 -2.58 4.64 -0.99
C ALA A 85 -3.57 4.60 0.19
N TRP A 86 -4.29 3.49 0.34
CA TRP A 86 -5.21 3.27 1.46
C TRP A 86 -4.49 3.21 2.82
N LEU A 87 -3.36 2.49 2.91
CA LEU A 87 -2.54 2.45 4.13
C LEU A 87 -1.94 3.82 4.48
N LEU A 88 -1.47 4.55 3.47
CA LEU A 88 -0.90 5.89 3.65
C LEU A 88 -1.99 6.91 4.04
N PHE A 89 -3.20 6.80 3.49
CA PHE A 89 -4.37 7.57 3.90
C PHE A 89 -4.66 7.37 5.39
N TRP A 90 -4.78 6.12 5.86
CA TRP A 90 -5.05 5.84 7.27
C TRP A 90 -3.93 6.31 8.20
N THR A 91 -2.68 6.15 7.77
CA THR A 91 -1.51 6.66 8.50
C THR A 91 -1.58 8.18 8.63
N ALA A 92 -1.81 8.91 7.54
CA ALA A 92 -1.91 10.37 7.52
C ALA A 92 -3.11 10.87 8.33
N LEU A 93 -4.27 10.23 8.22
CA LEU A 93 -5.47 10.56 8.99
C LEU A 93 -5.24 10.34 10.49
N ALA A 94 -4.60 9.23 10.87
CA ALA A 94 -4.26 8.96 12.26
C ALA A 94 -3.29 10.02 12.82
N VAL A 95 -2.26 10.40 12.07
CA VAL A 95 -1.36 11.51 12.44
C VAL A 95 -2.14 12.82 12.60
N ALA A 96 -3.02 13.14 11.65
CA ALA A 96 -3.83 14.36 11.70
C ALA A 96 -4.67 14.45 12.98
N VAL A 97 -5.38 13.37 13.29
CA VAL A 97 -6.34 13.32 14.41
C VAL A 97 -5.64 13.18 15.77
N LEU A 98 -4.39 12.68 15.81
CA LEU A 98 -3.58 12.57 17.01
C LEU A 98 -2.64 13.78 17.25
N SER A 99 -2.39 14.62 16.24
CA SER A 99 -1.42 15.74 16.26
C SER A 99 -1.52 16.62 17.49
N ALA A 100 -2.73 17.08 17.83
CA ALA A 100 -3.00 17.93 18.98
C ALA A 100 -2.72 17.27 20.36
N ARG A 101 -2.49 15.95 20.39
CA ARG A 101 -2.16 15.17 21.60
C ARG A 101 -0.70 14.69 21.61
N ALA A 102 0.04 14.97 20.55
CA ALA A 102 1.45 14.63 20.42
C ALA A 102 2.33 15.78 20.94
N GLY A 103 3.51 15.43 21.47
CA GLY A 103 4.51 16.43 21.85
C GLY A 103 4.97 17.24 20.62
N THR A 104 5.48 18.45 20.85
CA THR A 104 6.02 19.30 19.78
C THR A 104 7.28 18.71 19.14
N HIS A 105 8.08 17.99 19.93
CA HIS A 105 9.37 17.40 19.53
C HIS A 105 9.36 15.85 19.59
N ASP A 106 8.19 15.23 19.41
CA ASP A 106 8.11 13.76 19.33
C ASP A 106 8.75 13.27 18.03
N ASP A 107 9.68 12.32 18.14
CA ASP A 107 10.31 11.65 17.01
C ASP A 107 9.39 10.57 16.41
N VAL A 108 9.77 10.07 15.23
CA VAL A 108 8.98 9.05 14.52
C VAL A 108 8.80 7.77 15.34
N TRP A 109 9.75 7.40 16.21
CA TRP A 109 9.60 6.25 17.09
C TRP A 109 8.42 6.39 18.07
N ARG A 110 8.27 7.56 18.70
CA ARG A 110 7.11 7.85 19.55
C ARG A 110 5.82 7.87 18.75
N TRP A 111 5.85 8.40 17.53
CA TRP A 111 4.70 8.36 16.62
C TRP A 111 4.31 6.94 16.23
N PHE A 112 5.26 6.07 15.92
CA PHE A 112 5.03 4.66 15.62
C PHE A 112 4.28 3.98 16.78
N GLN A 113 4.74 4.13 18.02
CA GLN A 113 4.04 3.59 19.20
C GLN A 113 2.62 4.15 19.35
N ARG A 114 2.43 5.45 19.11
CA ARG A 114 1.10 6.09 19.17
C ARG A 114 0.16 5.53 18.10
N LEU A 115 0.65 5.32 16.88
CA LEU A 115 -0.13 4.80 15.75
C LEU A 115 -0.51 3.33 15.98
N VAL A 116 0.45 2.49 16.37
CA VAL A 116 0.19 1.08 16.70
C VAL A 116 -0.82 0.97 17.82
N PHE A 117 -0.63 1.72 18.91
CA PHE A 117 -1.58 1.74 20.01
C PHE A 117 -2.96 2.26 19.58
N ALA A 118 -3.03 3.29 18.74
CA ALA A 118 -4.30 3.84 18.26
C ALA A 118 -5.06 2.83 17.40
N GLY A 119 -4.38 2.06 16.54
CA GLY A 119 -4.97 0.98 15.77
C GLY A 119 -5.54 -0.13 16.68
N LEU A 120 -4.70 -0.67 17.57
CA LEU A 120 -5.10 -1.75 18.48
C LEU A 120 -6.21 -1.32 19.46
N ALA A 121 -6.08 -0.14 20.06
CA ALA A 121 -7.08 0.38 21.00
C ALA A 121 -8.36 0.88 20.30
N GLY A 122 -8.31 1.10 18.98
CA GLY A 122 -9.44 1.52 18.15
C GLY A 122 -10.46 0.40 17.93
N VAL A 123 -9.99 -0.86 17.78
CA VAL A 123 -10.85 -2.03 17.54
C VAL A 123 -11.94 -2.21 18.61
N PRO A 124 -11.63 -2.27 19.92
CA PRO A 124 -12.65 -2.39 20.96
C PRO A 124 -13.31 -1.05 21.33
N ALA A 125 -12.89 0.08 20.74
CA ALA A 125 -13.35 1.41 21.14
C ALA A 125 -14.88 1.62 21.06
N PRO A 126 -15.60 1.26 19.96
CA PRO A 126 -17.05 1.47 19.88
C PRO A 126 -17.79 0.70 20.98
N PHE A 127 -17.40 -0.55 21.23
CA PHE A 127 -18.01 -1.40 22.27
C PHE A 127 -17.79 -0.85 23.69
N LEU A 128 -16.56 -0.43 23.98
CA LEU A 128 -16.21 0.12 25.28
C LEU A 128 -16.91 1.47 25.56
N ASP A 129 -17.04 2.31 24.54
CA ASP A 129 -17.77 3.58 24.64
C ASP A 129 -19.28 3.33 24.78
N ALA A 130 -19.86 2.37 24.04
CA ALA A 130 -21.26 1.96 24.17
C ALA A 130 -21.57 1.44 25.58
N LYS A 131 -20.77 0.50 26.12
CA LYS A 131 -20.91 -0.03 27.48
C LYS A 131 -20.89 1.08 28.54
N ARG A 132 -20.02 2.08 28.37
CA ARG A 132 -19.89 3.22 29.29
C ARG A 132 -21.09 4.17 29.25
N VAL A 133 -21.70 4.36 28.08
CA VAL A 133 -22.92 5.18 27.94
C VAL A 133 -24.12 4.47 28.54
N LEU A 134 -24.27 3.17 28.26
CA LEU A 134 -25.34 2.33 28.83
C LEU A 134 -25.23 2.25 30.37
N GLY A 135 -24.02 2.01 30.90
CA GLY A 135 -23.79 1.87 32.34
C GLY A 135 -23.93 3.16 33.17
N ARG A 136 -23.79 4.35 32.56
CA ARG A 136 -24.00 5.65 33.26
C ARG A 136 -25.43 6.19 33.16
N GLY A 137 -26.28 5.57 32.34
CA GLY A 137 -27.66 5.99 32.08
C GLY A 137 -28.73 5.04 32.65
N ALA A 138 -28.35 3.85 33.10
CA ALA A 138 -29.27 2.83 33.59
C ALA A 138 -29.72 3.10 35.03
N ALA A 139 -30.62 4.07 35.22
CA ALA A 139 -31.67 3.87 36.21
C ALA A 139 -32.65 2.87 35.60
N PRO A 140 -33.01 1.75 36.28
CA PRO A 140 -33.79 0.65 35.69
C PRO A 140 -35.14 1.09 35.07
N GLY A 141 -35.70 2.24 35.48
CA GLY A 141 -36.93 2.80 34.89
C GLY A 141 -36.76 3.65 33.61
N ARG A 142 -35.54 4.14 33.30
CA ARG A 142 -35.34 5.10 32.19
C ARG A 142 -35.31 4.43 30.82
N LEU A 143 -34.71 3.25 30.73
CA LEU A 143 -34.67 2.45 29.49
C LEU A 143 -36.08 2.01 29.08
N ARG A 144 -36.88 1.49 30.02
CA ARG A 144 -38.29 1.14 29.78
C ARG A 144 -39.10 2.36 29.31
N ARG A 145 -38.90 3.52 29.93
CA ARG A 145 -39.55 4.78 29.52
C ARG A 145 -39.13 5.23 28.11
N THR A 146 -37.85 5.16 27.76
CA THR A 146 -37.35 5.51 26.43
C THR A 146 -37.81 4.53 25.36
N ILE A 147 -37.81 3.22 25.66
CA ILE A 147 -38.35 2.19 24.78
C ILE A 147 -39.84 2.45 24.57
N SER A 148 -40.64 2.68 25.61
CA SER A 148 -42.07 2.99 25.45
C SER A 148 -42.33 4.30 24.69
N LEU A 149 -41.50 5.33 24.92
CA LEU A 149 -41.57 6.62 24.21
C LEU A 149 -41.29 6.51 22.72
N ILE A 150 -40.43 5.58 22.31
CA ILE A 150 -40.06 5.37 20.90
C ILE A 150 -40.92 4.29 20.24
N ALA A 151 -41.31 3.25 21.00
CA ALA A 151 -42.10 2.13 20.51
C ALA A 151 -43.50 2.57 20.10
N LEU A 152 -44.16 3.43 20.87
CA LEU A 152 -45.52 3.86 20.54
C LEU A 152 -45.58 4.65 19.20
N PRO A 153 -44.72 5.67 18.96
CA PRO A 153 -44.67 6.34 17.65
C PRO A 153 -44.20 5.45 16.51
N LEU A 154 -43.26 4.53 16.74
CA LEU A 154 -42.78 3.64 15.69
C LEU A 154 -43.81 2.58 15.31
N ILE A 155 -44.44 1.92 16.29
CA ILE A 155 -45.47 0.90 16.04
C ILE A 155 -46.70 1.57 15.43
N GLY A 156 -47.16 2.69 16.01
CA GLY A 156 -48.27 3.45 15.47
C GLY A 156 -47.96 3.98 14.07
N GLY A 157 -46.78 4.58 13.87
CA GLY A 157 -46.34 5.08 12.58
C GLY A 157 -46.21 3.99 11.53
N ALA A 158 -45.65 2.82 11.87
CA ALA A 158 -45.56 1.68 10.97
C ALA A 158 -46.93 1.12 10.60
N LEU A 159 -47.87 1.06 11.56
CA LEU A 159 -49.26 0.66 11.32
C LEU A 159 -49.99 1.62 10.38
N PHE A 160 -49.87 2.93 10.61
CA PHE A 160 -50.48 3.93 9.74
C PHE A 160 -49.83 3.92 8.35
N LEU A 161 -48.51 3.78 8.28
CA LEU A 161 -47.79 3.71 7.02
C LEU A 161 -48.19 2.47 6.22
N SER A 162 -48.33 1.30 6.86
CA SER A 162 -48.77 0.08 6.17
C SER A 162 -50.20 0.21 5.64
N LEU A 163 -51.10 0.83 6.42
CA LEU A 163 -52.46 1.13 5.99
C LEU A 163 -52.47 2.11 4.80
N PHE A 164 -51.61 3.13 4.81
CA PHE A 164 -51.51 4.10 3.71
C PHE A 164 -50.93 3.48 2.44
N VAL A 165 -49.93 2.61 2.57
CA VAL A 165 -49.37 1.85 1.44
C VAL A 165 -50.43 0.93 0.84
N ALA A 166 -51.19 0.20 1.66
CA ALA A 166 -52.26 -0.67 1.19
C ALA A 166 -53.44 0.08 0.54
N ALA A 167 -53.69 1.33 0.94
CA ALA A 167 -54.78 2.15 0.43
C ALA A 167 -54.39 3.03 -0.77
N ASN A 168 -53.11 3.09 -1.16
CA ASN A 168 -52.62 3.98 -2.21
C ASN A 168 -51.66 3.26 -3.18
N PRO A 169 -52.09 2.96 -4.42
CA PRO A 169 -51.29 2.20 -5.38
C PRO A 169 -49.99 2.92 -5.82
N VAL A 170 -49.91 4.25 -5.69
CA VAL A 170 -48.67 5.01 -5.95
C VAL A 170 -47.66 4.81 -4.82
N LEU A 171 -48.12 4.77 -3.57
CA LEU A 171 -47.27 4.47 -2.42
C LEU A 171 -46.84 3.00 -2.43
N GLU A 172 -47.72 2.09 -2.83
CA GLU A 172 -47.41 0.67 -3.02
C GLU A 172 -46.31 0.46 -4.07
N ALA A 173 -46.43 1.08 -5.25
CA ALA A 173 -45.39 1.02 -6.28
C ALA A 173 -44.05 1.64 -5.82
N GLY A 174 -44.11 2.76 -5.08
CA GLY A 174 -42.93 3.40 -4.50
C GLY A 174 -42.23 2.55 -3.43
N PHE A 175 -43.00 1.90 -2.55
CA PHE A 175 -42.47 0.98 -1.54
C PHE A 175 -41.95 -0.32 -2.17
N ALA A 176 -42.61 -0.84 -3.20
CA ALA A 176 -42.14 -2.01 -3.94
C ALA A 176 -40.81 -1.74 -4.66
N ALA A 177 -40.58 -0.50 -5.11
CA ALA A 177 -39.29 -0.05 -5.64
C ALA A 177 -38.22 0.15 -4.54
N PHE A 178 -38.64 0.51 -3.32
CA PHE A 178 -37.76 0.68 -2.16
C PHE A 178 -37.48 -0.64 -1.44
N ARG A 179 -36.54 -1.43 -1.97
CA ARG A 179 -36.08 -2.65 -1.28
C ARG A 179 -35.14 -2.27 -0.14
N LEU A 180 -35.50 -2.65 1.09
CA LEU A 180 -34.55 -2.63 2.20
C LEU A 180 -33.37 -3.55 1.87
N PRO A 181 -32.13 -3.16 2.22
CA PRO A 181 -30.97 -4.01 1.95
C PRO A 181 -31.17 -5.35 2.67
N GLU A 182 -31.11 -6.46 1.93
CA GLU A 182 -31.14 -7.80 2.53
C GLU A 182 -30.08 -7.92 3.64
N LEU A 183 -30.51 -8.29 4.85
CA LEU A 183 -29.62 -8.42 5.99
C LEU A 183 -28.85 -9.73 5.89
N SER A 184 -27.71 -9.70 5.21
CA SER A 184 -26.75 -10.81 5.19
C SER A 184 -25.75 -10.69 6.33
N ILE A 185 -25.20 -11.83 6.78
CA ILE A 185 -24.10 -11.86 7.76
C ILE A 185 -22.89 -11.06 7.22
N ALA A 186 -22.61 -11.16 5.93
CA ALA A 186 -21.53 -10.41 5.27
C ALA A 186 -21.73 -8.89 5.35
N ARG A 187 -22.95 -8.39 5.11
CA ARG A 187 -23.29 -6.96 5.25
C ARG A 187 -23.16 -6.48 6.69
N GLY A 188 -23.61 -7.29 7.65
CA GLY A 188 -23.45 -7.00 9.08
C GLY A 188 -21.97 -6.90 9.51
N LEU A 189 -21.14 -7.83 9.04
CA LEU A 189 -19.68 -7.80 9.27
C LEU A 189 -19.02 -6.58 8.60
N PHE A 190 -19.41 -6.26 7.37
CA PHE A 190 -18.95 -5.07 6.66
C PHE A 190 -19.27 -3.78 7.45
N TRP A 191 -20.52 -3.60 7.90
CA TRP A 191 -20.91 -2.46 8.74
C TRP A 191 -20.13 -2.41 10.05
N LEU A 192 -19.85 -3.56 10.67
CA LEU A 192 -19.04 -3.62 11.88
C LEU A 192 -17.61 -3.13 11.62
N LEU A 193 -16.95 -3.61 10.55
CA LEU A 193 -15.60 -3.21 10.18
C LEU A 193 -15.51 -1.71 9.88
N VAL A 194 -16.46 -1.19 9.09
CA VAL A 194 -16.55 0.25 8.79
C VAL A 194 -16.79 1.05 10.06
N THR A 195 -17.68 0.58 10.95
CA THR A 195 -17.96 1.25 12.22
C THR A 195 -16.71 1.33 13.08
N ILE A 196 -15.93 0.25 13.19
CA ILE A 196 -14.66 0.24 13.93
C ILE A 196 -13.71 1.29 13.35
N ALA A 197 -13.53 1.30 12.02
CA ALA A 197 -12.61 2.20 11.34
C ALA A 197 -13.03 3.68 11.49
N VAL A 198 -14.30 3.99 11.21
CA VAL A 198 -14.86 5.35 11.35
C VAL A 198 -14.81 5.80 12.80
N TRP A 199 -15.16 4.94 13.76
CA TRP A 199 -15.15 5.30 15.18
C TRP A 199 -13.74 5.58 15.69
N ALA A 200 -12.74 4.82 15.24
CA ALA A 200 -11.34 5.08 15.54
C ALA A 200 -10.89 6.46 15.05
N ALA A 201 -11.34 6.90 13.87
CA ALA A 201 -11.09 8.26 13.37
C ALA A 201 -11.84 9.35 14.17
N MET A 202 -13.10 9.12 14.56
CA MET A 202 -13.90 10.13 15.29
C MET A 202 -13.54 10.24 16.78
N ARG A 203 -13.02 9.16 17.37
CA ARG A 203 -12.59 9.07 18.78
C ARG A 203 -11.26 8.32 18.89
N PRO A 204 -10.14 8.94 18.45
CA PRO A 204 -8.84 8.30 18.54
C PRO A 204 -8.48 8.05 20.00
N ARG A 205 -7.88 6.90 20.27
CA ARG A 205 -7.27 6.59 21.57
C ARG A 205 -5.77 6.69 21.42
N ALA A 206 -5.19 7.71 22.07
CA ALA A 206 -3.77 8.00 21.96
C ALA A 206 -3.01 7.39 23.15
N LEU A 207 -1.85 6.79 22.88
CA LEU A 207 -0.88 6.52 23.94
C LEU A 207 -0.40 7.85 24.51
N ARG A 208 -0.60 8.06 25.82
CA ARG A 208 -0.30 9.35 26.48
C ARG A 208 1.19 9.57 26.73
N ARG A 209 1.91 8.50 27.05
CA ARG A 209 3.33 8.52 27.42
C ARG A 209 4.07 7.47 26.58
N PRO A 210 4.48 7.80 25.35
CA PRO A 210 5.32 6.90 24.56
C PRO A 210 6.69 6.78 25.23
N LEU A 211 7.30 5.61 25.11
CA LEU A 211 8.62 5.34 25.65
C LEU A 211 9.68 5.95 24.73
N PRO A 212 10.69 6.67 25.27
CA PRO A 212 11.83 7.07 24.47
C PRO A 212 12.55 5.83 23.95
N LEU A 213 13.23 5.96 22.82
CA LEU A 213 14.09 4.89 22.34
C LEU A 213 15.24 4.70 23.34
N ALA A 214 15.13 3.69 24.18
CA ALA A 214 16.13 3.36 25.18
C ALA A 214 17.22 2.52 24.50
N ILE A 215 18.24 3.18 23.97
CA ILE A 215 19.47 2.51 23.57
C ILE A 215 20.26 2.27 24.86
N ARG A 216 20.02 1.13 25.53
CA ARG A 216 20.78 0.74 26.73
C ARG A 216 22.12 0.14 26.29
N PRO A 217 23.25 0.51 26.93
CA PRO A 217 24.53 -0.13 26.65
C PRO A 217 24.44 -1.60 27.08
N GLY A 218 24.41 -2.51 26.11
CA GLY A 218 24.24 -3.94 26.38
C GLY A 218 25.55 -4.61 26.78
N LEU A 219 26.67 -4.16 26.23
CA LEU A 219 27.95 -4.87 26.35
C LEU A 219 29.12 -3.88 26.35
N THR A 220 29.92 -3.89 27.41
CA THR A 220 31.20 -3.18 27.46
C THR A 220 32.30 -4.10 26.92
N THR A 221 32.81 -3.82 25.73
CA THR A 221 33.94 -4.55 25.13
C THR A 221 35.18 -3.65 25.13
N SER A 222 36.37 -4.25 25.14
CA SER A 222 37.62 -3.49 25.05
C SER A 222 37.70 -2.74 23.72
N ALA A 223 38.23 -1.52 23.74
CA ALA A 223 38.44 -0.70 22.53
C ALA A 223 39.26 -1.45 21.46
N THR A 224 40.21 -2.28 21.90
CA THR A 224 41.06 -3.10 21.03
C THR A 224 40.27 -4.17 20.30
N SER A 225 39.38 -4.89 21.00
CA SER A 225 38.52 -5.91 20.36
C SER A 225 37.61 -5.27 19.31
N LEU A 226 37.06 -4.10 19.61
CA LEU A 226 36.21 -3.35 18.69
C LEU A 226 36.96 -2.92 17.42
N VAL A 227 38.18 -2.39 17.56
CA VAL A 227 39.03 -2.03 16.40
C VAL A 227 39.37 -3.27 15.58
N LEU A 228 39.78 -4.37 16.23
CA LEU A 228 40.15 -5.60 15.54
C LEU A 228 38.95 -6.17 14.76
N SER A 229 37.77 -6.22 15.37
CA SER A 229 36.54 -6.64 14.68
C SER A 229 36.24 -5.76 13.47
N LEU A 230 36.32 -4.43 13.60
CA LEU A 230 36.09 -3.52 12.48
C LEU A 230 37.11 -3.68 11.36
N VAL A 231 38.38 -3.95 11.69
CA VAL A 231 39.43 -4.24 10.69
C VAL A 231 39.13 -5.55 9.96
N VAL A 232 38.82 -6.62 10.69
CA VAL A 232 38.47 -7.92 10.10
C VAL A 232 37.24 -7.80 9.20
N PHE A 233 36.19 -7.11 9.65
CA PHE A 233 34.97 -6.90 8.86
C PHE A 233 35.24 -6.08 7.61
N ASN A 234 35.99 -4.98 7.71
CA ASN A 234 36.40 -4.21 6.53
C ASN A 234 37.22 -5.05 5.55
N GLY A 235 38.11 -5.93 6.04
CA GLY A 235 38.89 -6.84 5.20
C GLY A 235 38.02 -7.85 4.45
N LEU A 236 37.05 -8.46 5.13
CA LEU A 236 36.11 -9.41 4.51
C LEU A 236 35.22 -8.74 3.46
N PHE A 237 34.69 -7.55 3.76
CA PHE A 237 33.91 -6.78 2.79
C PHE A 237 34.79 -6.34 1.60
N ALA A 238 36.07 -6.05 1.82
CA ALA A 238 36.96 -5.59 0.76
C ALA A 238 37.29 -6.73 -0.19
N LEU A 239 37.50 -7.94 0.36
CA LEU A 239 37.62 -9.16 -0.42
C LEU A 239 36.36 -9.39 -1.27
N GLN A 240 35.17 -9.30 -0.67
CA GLN A 240 33.91 -9.48 -1.40
C GLN A 240 33.75 -8.44 -2.52
N ASN A 241 33.98 -7.15 -2.24
CA ASN A 241 33.91 -6.10 -3.25
C ASN A 241 34.96 -6.28 -4.35
N GLY A 242 36.15 -6.78 -4.00
CA GLY A 242 37.20 -7.14 -4.96
C GLY A 242 36.78 -8.28 -5.88
N LEU A 243 36.14 -9.33 -5.33
CA LEU A 243 35.56 -10.42 -6.13
C LEU A 243 34.42 -9.92 -7.02
N ASP A 244 33.53 -9.08 -6.51
CA ASP A 244 32.49 -8.45 -7.33
C ASP A 244 33.12 -7.64 -8.47
N MET A 245 34.13 -6.82 -8.20
CA MET A 245 34.82 -6.04 -9.23
C MET A 245 35.50 -6.93 -10.29
N ALA A 246 36.12 -8.03 -9.86
CA ALA A 246 36.83 -8.94 -10.76
C ALA A 246 35.90 -9.80 -11.63
N PHE A 247 34.77 -10.27 -11.08
CA PHE A 247 33.89 -11.24 -11.75
C PHE A 247 32.58 -10.66 -12.27
N LEU A 248 31.98 -9.71 -11.55
CA LEU A 248 30.70 -9.10 -11.95
C LEU A 248 30.92 -7.89 -12.85
N TRP A 249 31.81 -6.98 -12.45
CA TRP A 249 32.03 -5.73 -13.19
C TRP A 249 32.88 -5.92 -14.45
N SER A 250 33.54 -7.06 -14.60
CA SER A 250 34.29 -7.43 -15.81
C SER A 250 33.39 -7.90 -16.95
N GLY A 251 32.10 -8.17 -16.70
CA GLY A 251 31.18 -8.74 -17.69
C GLY A 251 31.49 -10.19 -18.07
N ALA A 252 32.28 -10.90 -17.25
CA ALA A 252 32.59 -12.30 -17.49
C ALA A 252 31.31 -13.18 -17.42
N ALA A 253 31.25 -14.22 -18.26
CA ALA A 253 30.15 -15.16 -18.23
C ALA A 253 30.07 -15.89 -16.87
N LEU A 254 28.85 -16.16 -16.40
CA LEU A 254 28.67 -16.92 -15.15
C LEU A 254 29.26 -18.34 -15.30
N PRO A 255 29.77 -18.94 -14.21
CA PRO A 255 30.21 -20.32 -14.21
C PRO A 255 29.10 -21.28 -14.68
N ASP A 256 29.49 -22.35 -15.37
CA ASP A 256 28.57 -23.35 -15.90
C ASP A 256 27.60 -23.87 -14.81
N GLY A 257 26.31 -23.84 -15.11
CA GLY A 257 25.24 -24.30 -14.22
C GLY A 257 24.69 -23.27 -13.24
N VAL A 258 25.21 -22.04 -13.20
CA VAL A 258 24.65 -20.95 -12.38
C VAL A 258 23.78 -20.03 -13.24
N SER A 259 22.47 -20.02 -12.99
CA SER A 259 21.58 -19.07 -13.66
C SER A 259 21.66 -17.67 -13.03
N PHE A 260 21.37 -16.62 -13.82
CA PHE A 260 21.29 -15.24 -13.31
C PHE A 260 20.30 -15.11 -12.15
N ALA A 261 19.19 -15.86 -12.19
CA ALA A 261 18.23 -15.90 -11.09
C ALA A 261 18.84 -16.47 -9.80
N GLN A 262 19.55 -17.60 -9.88
CA GLN A 262 20.21 -18.20 -8.72
C GLN A 262 21.31 -17.28 -8.17
N TYR A 263 22.09 -16.67 -9.06
CA TYR A 263 23.16 -15.76 -8.70
C TYR A 263 22.64 -14.50 -7.97
N ALA A 264 21.60 -13.86 -8.50
CA ALA A 264 20.99 -12.69 -7.89
C ALA A 264 20.37 -13.00 -6.51
N HIS A 265 19.62 -14.10 -6.38
CA HIS A 265 18.96 -14.44 -5.12
C HIS A 265 19.95 -14.91 -4.04
N ARG A 266 20.87 -15.84 -4.34
CA ARG A 266 21.87 -16.29 -3.35
C ARG A 266 22.77 -15.15 -2.89
N GLY A 267 23.24 -14.33 -3.84
CA GLY A 267 24.07 -13.17 -3.54
C GLY A 267 23.35 -12.17 -2.65
N ALA A 268 22.13 -11.76 -3.02
CA ALA A 268 21.38 -10.76 -2.27
C ALA A 268 21.06 -11.21 -0.83
N TYR A 269 20.53 -12.42 -0.63
CA TYR A 269 20.12 -12.85 0.71
C TYR A 269 21.28 -12.94 1.70
N MET A 270 22.42 -13.49 1.27
CA MET A 270 23.54 -13.69 2.18
C MET A 270 24.25 -12.37 2.51
N LEU A 271 24.37 -11.46 1.53
CA LEU A 271 24.95 -10.13 1.74
C LEU A 271 24.06 -9.22 2.59
N ILE A 272 22.73 -9.31 2.45
CA ILE A 272 21.80 -8.60 3.33
C ILE A 272 21.95 -9.11 4.77
N PHE A 273 22.02 -10.42 4.98
CA PHE A 273 22.16 -10.98 6.31
C PHE A 273 23.47 -10.56 6.99
N THR A 274 24.60 -10.60 6.28
CA THR A 274 25.88 -10.15 6.83
C THR A 274 25.90 -8.64 7.10
N ALA A 275 25.29 -7.82 6.23
CA ALA A 275 25.12 -6.38 6.44
C ALA A 275 24.20 -6.04 7.64
N LEU A 276 23.17 -6.86 7.90
CA LEU A 276 22.30 -6.70 9.08
C LEU A 276 23.04 -7.08 10.37
N LEU A 277 23.78 -8.19 10.38
CA LEU A 277 24.58 -8.62 11.53
C LEU A 277 25.67 -7.59 11.86
N ALA A 278 26.31 -7.07 10.82
CA ALA A 278 27.22 -5.93 10.83
C ALA A 278 26.59 -4.68 11.48
N GLY A 279 25.43 -4.26 10.99
CA GLY A 279 24.70 -3.11 11.54
C GLY A 279 24.28 -3.32 12.99
N ALA A 280 23.83 -4.53 13.34
CA ALA A 280 23.50 -4.91 14.71
C ALA A 280 24.73 -4.83 15.63
N PHE A 281 25.90 -5.26 15.16
CA PHE A 281 27.16 -5.13 15.88
C PHE A 281 27.52 -3.65 16.13
N VAL A 282 27.43 -2.78 15.11
CA VAL A 282 27.66 -1.33 15.30
C VAL A 282 26.70 -0.75 16.33
N LEU A 283 25.41 -1.08 16.26
CA LEU A 283 24.43 -0.59 17.21
C LEU A 283 24.65 -1.13 18.63
N ALA A 284 25.14 -2.37 18.77
CA ALA A 284 25.40 -2.99 20.08
C ALA A 284 26.68 -2.48 20.76
N PHE A 285 27.70 -2.10 19.99
CA PHE A 285 29.03 -1.80 20.52
C PHE A 285 29.52 -0.36 20.28
N LEU A 286 28.93 0.39 19.35
CA LEU A 286 29.30 1.78 19.01
C LEU A 286 28.26 2.79 19.52
N HIS A 287 28.33 3.10 20.82
CA HIS A 287 27.45 4.07 21.46
C HIS A 287 28.14 5.44 21.65
N PRO A 288 27.41 6.57 21.42
CA PRO A 288 27.91 7.91 21.72
C PRO A 288 28.26 8.04 23.21
N GLY A 289 29.44 8.57 23.53
CA GLY A 289 29.91 8.78 24.90
C GLY A 289 30.81 7.66 25.47
N THR A 290 31.19 6.66 24.67
CA THR A 290 32.25 5.71 25.04
C THR A 290 33.62 6.26 24.62
N PRO A 291 34.70 6.07 25.42
CA PRO A 291 36.06 6.48 25.04
C PRO A 291 36.53 5.88 23.70
N SER A 292 35.96 4.73 23.31
CA SER A 292 36.19 4.08 22.03
C SER A 292 35.59 4.85 20.84
N ALA A 293 34.43 5.49 20.99
CA ALA A 293 33.77 6.26 19.93
C ALA A 293 34.46 7.61 19.60
N GLU A 294 35.36 8.06 20.47
CA GLU A 294 36.17 9.28 20.28
C GLU A 294 37.43 9.03 19.45
N ARG A 295 37.83 7.76 19.25
CA ARG A 295 39.01 7.44 18.44
C ARG A 295 38.74 7.71 16.96
N PRO A 296 39.55 8.54 16.28
CA PRO A 296 39.35 8.85 14.86
C PRO A 296 39.43 7.61 13.98
N LEU A 297 40.26 6.62 14.35
CA LEU A 297 40.40 5.36 13.63
C LEU A 297 39.08 4.58 13.52
N ILE A 298 38.31 4.49 14.61
CA ILE A 298 37.02 3.77 14.60
C ILE A 298 36.03 4.48 13.67
N ARG A 299 36.01 5.82 13.66
CA ARG A 299 35.16 6.59 12.74
C ARG A 299 35.52 6.31 11.28
N TRP A 300 36.80 6.33 10.95
CA TRP A 300 37.27 6.01 9.60
C TRP A 300 36.97 4.57 9.19
N LEU A 301 37.15 3.60 10.09
CA LEU A 301 36.81 2.19 9.80
C LEU A 301 35.30 1.99 9.57
N VAL A 302 34.45 2.73 10.28
CA VAL A 302 32.99 2.71 10.02
C VAL A 302 32.66 3.39 8.69
N ILE A 303 33.29 4.52 8.37
CA ILE A 303 33.07 5.21 7.08
C ILE A 303 33.50 4.31 5.91
N ALA A 304 34.69 3.71 6.00
CA ALA A 304 35.18 2.74 5.02
C ALA A 304 34.18 1.58 4.88
N TRP A 305 33.68 1.05 5.98
CA TRP A 305 32.70 -0.03 5.96
C TRP A 305 31.38 0.38 5.30
N VAL A 306 30.85 1.56 5.61
CA VAL A 306 29.63 2.06 4.97
C VAL A 306 29.85 2.26 3.48
N ALA A 307 31.00 2.82 3.06
CA ALA A 307 31.35 2.95 1.65
C ALA A 307 31.39 1.58 0.95
N GLN A 308 31.98 0.58 1.59
CA GLN A 308 32.00 -0.79 1.09
C GLN A 308 30.60 -1.42 0.99
N ASN A 309 29.67 -1.10 1.90
CA ASN A 309 28.28 -1.54 1.78
C ASN A 309 27.56 -0.85 0.63
N ILE A 310 27.84 0.42 0.36
CA ILE A 310 27.28 1.12 -0.81
C ILE A 310 27.76 0.44 -2.10
N LEU A 311 29.02 0.03 -2.18
CA LEU A 311 29.55 -0.75 -3.31
C LEU A 311 28.83 -2.10 -3.45
N LEU A 312 28.59 -2.82 -2.35
CA LEU A 312 27.82 -4.07 -2.39
C LEU A 312 26.37 -3.88 -2.86
N VAL A 313 25.73 -2.77 -2.46
CA VAL A 313 24.41 -2.40 -2.96
C VAL A 313 24.49 -2.14 -4.47
N ALA A 314 25.51 -1.42 -4.96
CA ALA A 314 25.71 -1.19 -6.39
C ALA A 314 25.91 -2.50 -7.16
N SER A 315 26.71 -3.44 -6.65
CA SER A 315 26.85 -4.78 -7.23
C SER A 315 25.51 -5.54 -7.24
N SER A 316 24.68 -5.38 -6.20
CA SER A 316 23.36 -6.03 -6.15
C SER A 316 22.37 -5.42 -7.14
N VAL A 317 22.47 -4.11 -7.39
CA VAL A 317 21.75 -3.42 -8.46
C VAL A 317 22.18 -3.99 -9.81
N LEU A 318 23.48 -4.09 -10.08
CA LEU A 318 24.00 -4.66 -11.33
C LEU A 318 23.50 -6.08 -11.56
N ARG A 319 23.58 -6.97 -10.56
CA ARG A 319 23.00 -8.33 -10.64
C ARG A 319 21.51 -8.33 -10.98
N THR A 320 20.76 -7.36 -10.47
CA THR A 320 19.32 -7.23 -10.75
C THR A 320 19.09 -6.71 -12.16
N LEU A 321 19.96 -5.84 -12.68
CA LEU A 321 19.93 -5.38 -14.06
C LEU A 321 20.27 -6.51 -15.04
N ASP A 322 21.29 -7.33 -14.75
CA ASP A 322 21.61 -8.53 -15.55
C ASP A 322 20.43 -9.53 -15.55
N TYR A 323 19.76 -9.67 -14.40
CA TYR A 323 18.50 -10.41 -14.32
C TYR A 323 17.46 -9.81 -15.27
N VAL A 324 17.22 -8.49 -15.21
CA VAL A 324 16.25 -7.82 -16.08
C VAL A 324 16.58 -8.00 -17.57
N GLU A 325 17.86 -7.97 -17.93
CA GLU A 325 18.30 -8.22 -19.30
C GLU A 325 17.96 -9.65 -19.75
N ALA A 326 18.22 -10.65 -18.91
CA ALA A 326 17.99 -12.05 -19.21
C ALA A 326 16.51 -12.50 -19.17
N TYR A 327 15.68 -11.90 -18.31
CA TYR A 327 14.31 -12.36 -18.03
C TYR A 327 13.23 -11.26 -18.03
N GLY A 328 13.55 -10.07 -18.54
CA GLY A 328 12.64 -8.94 -18.64
C GLY A 328 12.46 -8.17 -17.33
N LEU A 329 11.72 -7.07 -17.39
CA LEU A 329 11.39 -6.24 -16.23
C LEU A 329 10.08 -6.70 -15.59
N THR A 330 10.06 -6.80 -14.25
CA THR A 330 8.84 -7.07 -13.48
C THR A 330 8.66 -6.05 -12.37
N GLY A 331 7.44 -5.95 -11.84
CA GLY A 331 7.18 -5.04 -10.73
C GLY A 331 7.99 -5.36 -9.47
N LEU A 332 8.27 -6.64 -9.21
CA LEU A 332 9.13 -7.04 -8.09
C LEU A 332 10.57 -6.58 -8.28
N ARG A 333 11.12 -6.64 -9.51
CA ARG A 333 12.48 -6.15 -9.82
C ARG A 333 12.56 -4.63 -9.68
N ILE A 334 11.55 -3.87 -10.13
CA ILE A 334 11.46 -2.42 -9.91
C ILE A 334 11.39 -2.10 -8.40
N SER A 335 10.61 -2.88 -7.65
CA SER A 335 10.48 -2.71 -6.20
C SER A 335 11.79 -3.02 -5.47
N ALA A 336 12.51 -4.05 -5.90
CA ALA A 336 13.83 -4.40 -5.37
C ALA A 336 14.87 -3.30 -5.64
N LEU A 337 14.91 -2.75 -6.86
CA LEU A 337 15.77 -1.61 -7.21
C LEU A 337 15.46 -0.37 -6.36
N THR A 338 14.17 -0.07 -6.19
CA THR A 338 13.71 1.05 -5.35
C THR A 338 14.11 0.83 -3.88
N TRP A 339 13.97 -0.39 -3.37
CA TRP A 339 14.39 -0.74 -2.02
C TRP A 339 15.91 -0.63 -1.84
N MET A 340 16.71 -1.12 -2.79
CA MET A 340 18.18 -0.98 -2.76
C MET A 340 18.60 0.50 -2.76
N ALA A 341 17.94 1.36 -3.53
CA ALA A 341 18.16 2.80 -3.47
C ALA A 341 17.84 3.38 -2.08
N LEU A 342 16.74 2.94 -1.45
CA LEU A 342 16.40 3.35 -0.09
C LEU A 342 17.44 2.90 0.94
N VAL A 343 17.99 1.68 0.81
CA VAL A 343 19.08 1.19 1.65
C VAL A 343 20.33 2.06 1.47
N ALA A 344 20.70 2.38 0.23
CA ALA A 344 21.85 3.26 -0.05
C ALA A 344 21.66 4.65 0.60
N VAL A 345 20.46 5.24 0.50
CA VAL A 345 20.13 6.49 1.21
C VAL A 345 20.27 6.34 2.72
N GLY A 346 19.77 5.25 3.32
CA GLY A 346 19.92 4.96 4.74
C GLY A 346 21.38 4.89 5.20
N LEU A 347 22.23 4.22 4.41
CA LEU A 347 23.69 4.14 4.63
C LEU A 347 24.35 5.52 4.57
N VAL A 348 24.02 6.34 3.56
CA VAL A 348 24.51 7.72 3.45
C VAL A 348 24.07 8.55 4.66
N LEU A 349 22.82 8.43 5.12
CA LEU A 349 22.33 9.13 6.31
C LEU A 349 23.06 8.70 7.59
N ILE A 350 23.49 7.44 7.70
CA ILE A 350 24.35 6.98 8.80
C ILE A 350 25.70 7.69 8.77
N CYS A 351 26.35 7.81 7.61
CA CYS A 351 27.59 8.58 7.45
C CYS A 351 27.39 10.05 7.82
N VAL A 352 26.34 10.70 7.31
CA VAL A 352 26.01 12.09 7.64
C VAL A 352 25.80 12.26 9.14
N ARG A 353 25.10 11.32 9.79
CA ARG A 353 24.91 11.36 11.24
C ARG A 353 26.24 11.31 11.98
N LEU A 354 27.13 10.39 11.60
CA LEU A 354 28.42 10.18 12.25
C LEU A 354 29.35 11.39 12.07
N LEU A 355 29.43 11.93 10.84
CA LEU A 355 30.30 13.04 10.49
C LEU A 355 29.80 14.39 11.03
N ALA A 356 28.50 14.64 10.96
CA ALA A 356 27.89 15.89 11.40
C ALA A 356 27.36 15.86 12.84
N GLY A 357 27.69 14.81 13.62
CA GLY A 357 27.31 14.68 15.03
C GLY A 357 25.80 14.71 15.31
N LYS A 358 24.97 14.19 14.38
CA LYS A 358 23.50 14.24 14.53
C LYS A 358 22.98 13.21 15.53
N SER A 359 21.85 13.52 16.16
CA SER A 359 21.21 12.63 17.14
C SER A 359 20.64 11.36 16.49
N PRO A 360 20.46 10.25 17.24
CA PRO A 360 19.74 9.06 16.75
C PRO A 360 18.32 9.38 16.26
N SER A 361 17.58 10.25 16.97
CA SER A 361 16.24 10.65 16.56
C SER A 361 16.24 11.39 15.21
N TRP A 362 17.28 12.17 14.90
CA TRP A 362 17.43 12.78 13.56
C TRP A 362 17.51 11.71 12.47
N LEU A 363 18.30 10.66 12.67
CA LEU A 363 18.47 9.58 11.69
C LEU A 363 17.17 8.81 11.47
N ILE A 364 16.41 8.54 12.53
CA ILE A 364 15.10 7.88 12.44
C ILE A 364 14.12 8.76 11.65
N ASN A 365 14.07 10.06 11.95
CA ASN A 365 13.20 11.00 11.24
C ASN A 365 13.58 11.13 9.75
N ALA A 366 14.89 11.17 9.44
CA ALA A 366 15.38 11.26 8.06
C ALA A 366 15.07 9.99 7.25
N ASN A 367 15.28 8.80 7.83
CA ASN A 367 14.91 7.52 7.18
C ASN A 367 13.39 7.40 7.00
N ALA A 368 12.60 7.82 7.99
CA ALA A 368 11.15 7.82 7.88
C ALA A 368 10.64 8.78 6.80
N LEU A 369 11.29 9.93 6.63
CA LEU A 369 10.99 10.85 5.54
C LEU A 369 11.32 10.22 4.18
N ALA A 370 12.52 9.63 4.03
CA ALA A 370 12.92 8.95 2.80
C ALA A 370 11.96 7.80 2.43
N LEU A 371 11.59 6.97 3.42
CA LEU A 371 10.61 5.90 3.25
C LEU A 371 9.23 6.46 2.88
N GLY A 372 8.74 7.47 3.60
CA GLY A 372 7.45 8.09 3.34
C GLY A 372 7.34 8.69 1.94
N LEU A 373 8.39 9.38 1.47
CA LEU A 373 8.47 9.90 0.11
C LEU A 373 8.49 8.77 -0.93
N THR A 374 9.28 7.73 -0.69
CA THR A 374 9.37 6.56 -1.58
C THR A 374 8.02 5.85 -1.71
N LEU A 375 7.33 5.59 -0.59
CA LEU A 375 6.01 4.97 -0.59
C LEU A 375 4.95 5.86 -1.24
N THR A 376 5.04 7.19 -1.05
CA THR A 376 4.15 8.14 -1.72
C THR A 376 4.34 8.08 -3.24
N LEU A 377 5.58 8.11 -3.72
CA LEU A 377 5.87 7.97 -5.15
C LEU A 377 5.40 6.61 -5.70
N ALA A 378 5.66 5.52 -4.96
CA ALA A 378 5.21 4.18 -5.34
C ALA A 378 3.67 4.05 -5.39
N SER A 379 2.93 4.86 -4.63
CA SER A 379 1.46 4.89 -4.70
C SER A 379 0.92 5.63 -5.94
N ILE A 380 1.72 6.53 -6.52
CA ILE A 380 1.35 7.33 -7.69
C ILE A 380 1.74 6.60 -8.98
N VAL A 381 2.94 6.02 -8.99
CA VAL A 381 3.56 5.42 -10.17
C VAL A 381 2.98 4.05 -10.47
N ASP A 382 2.62 3.82 -11.72
CA ASP A 382 2.19 2.49 -12.18
C ASP A 382 3.39 1.59 -12.53
N VAL A 383 3.82 0.80 -11.54
CA VAL A 383 4.95 -0.11 -11.72
C VAL A 383 4.65 -1.19 -12.77
N GLY A 384 3.39 -1.63 -12.89
CA GLY A 384 2.97 -2.63 -13.87
C GLY A 384 3.00 -2.08 -15.30
N ALA A 385 2.53 -0.86 -15.50
CA ALA A 385 2.56 -0.24 -16.83
C ALA A 385 3.99 0.08 -17.26
N ILE A 386 4.87 0.46 -16.32
CA ILE A 386 6.31 0.65 -16.59
C ILE A 386 6.95 -0.66 -17.03
N SER A 387 6.71 -1.77 -16.32
CA SER A 387 7.30 -3.07 -16.68
C SER A 387 6.77 -3.56 -18.03
N ALA A 388 5.46 -3.48 -18.27
CA ALA A 388 4.86 -3.84 -19.55
C ALA A 388 5.43 -3.00 -20.71
N ALA A 389 5.49 -1.68 -20.55
CA ALA A 389 6.01 -0.78 -21.58
C ALA A 389 7.51 -1.01 -21.85
N TRP A 390 8.30 -1.32 -20.82
CA TRP A 390 9.71 -1.66 -21.01
C TRP A 390 9.88 -2.98 -21.76
N ASN A 391 9.13 -4.03 -21.37
CA ASN A 391 9.22 -5.36 -21.99
C ASN A 391 8.82 -5.31 -23.46
N VAL A 392 7.69 -4.68 -23.79
CA VAL A 392 7.22 -4.50 -25.17
C VAL A 392 8.24 -3.74 -26.04
N ARG A 393 8.99 -2.80 -25.45
CA ARG A 393 10.00 -2.04 -26.19
C ARG A 393 11.31 -2.80 -26.42
N HIS A 394 11.74 -3.63 -25.48
CA HIS A 394 13.07 -4.25 -25.47
C HIS A 394 13.06 -5.74 -25.82
N ALA A 395 11.87 -6.34 -26.02
CA ALA A 395 11.77 -7.76 -26.32
C ALA A 395 12.50 -8.14 -27.61
N ARG A 396 13.03 -9.37 -27.61
CA ARG A 396 13.76 -9.94 -28.74
C ARG A 396 12.92 -9.99 -30.03
N GLU A 397 11.65 -10.32 -29.89
CA GLU A 397 10.70 -10.49 -31.00
C GLU A 397 10.39 -9.19 -31.75
N VAL A 398 10.71 -8.03 -31.17
CA VAL A 398 10.57 -6.72 -31.82
C VAL A 398 11.92 -6.12 -32.23
N GLY A 399 12.98 -6.94 -32.27
CA GLY A 399 14.34 -6.53 -32.63
C GLY A 399 15.12 -5.86 -31.48
N GLY A 400 14.61 -5.95 -30.24
CA GLY A 400 15.32 -5.48 -29.05
C GLY A 400 16.40 -6.46 -28.58
N GLY A 401 17.34 -5.97 -27.78
CA GLY A 401 18.42 -6.78 -27.18
C GLY A 401 18.04 -7.49 -25.89
N GLY A 402 16.80 -7.34 -25.40
CA GLY A 402 16.37 -7.91 -24.12
C GLY A 402 15.84 -9.34 -24.23
N ALA A 403 15.32 -9.81 -23.10
CA ALA A 403 14.67 -11.11 -22.99
C ALA A 403 13.51 -11.28 -23.97
N GLU A 404 13.15 -12.54 -24.18
CA GLU A 404 11.98 -12.89 -24.96
C GLU A 404 10.68 -12.45 -24.27
N LEU A 405 9.67 -12.08 -25.05
CA LEU A 405 8.44 -11.52 -24.52
C LEU A 405 7.54 -12.57 -23.86
N ASP A 406 7.31 -12.39 -22.55
CA ASP A 406 6.36 -13.17 -21.77
C ASP A 406 4.94 -12.54 -21.84
N LEU A 407 4.10 -13.08 -22.73
CA LEU A 407 2.70 -12.64 -22.88
C LEU A 407 1.83 -13.04 -21.67
N CYS A 408 2.17 -14.09 -20.94
CA CYS A 408 1.45 -14.48 -19.72
C CYS A 408 1.67 -13.46 -18.60
N TYR A 409 2.89 -12.96 -18.46
CA TYR A 409 3.18 -11.85 -17.56
C TYR A 409 2.38 -10.60 -17.94
N LEU A 410 2.32 -10.23 -19.23
CA LEU A 410 1.52 -9.09 -19.69
C LEU A 410 0.02 -9.30 -19.46
N ALA A 411 -0.51 -10.49 -19.70
CA ALA A 411 -1.90 -10.83 -19.41
C ALA A 411 -2.21 -10.63 -17.92
N GLY A 412 -1.35 -11.13 -17.03
CA GLY A 412 -1.52 -10.98 -15.57
C GLY A 412 -1.43 -9.54 -15.04
N LEU A 413 -0.96 -8.57 -15.84
CA LEU A 413 -0.94 -7.15 -15.48
C LEU A 413 -2.27 -6.43 -15.77
N ASN A 414 -3.22 -7.07 -16.46
CA ASN A 414 -4.55 -6.54 -16.78
C ASN A 414 -4.48 -5.12 -17.39
N ASP A 415 -5.18 -4.16 -16.79
CA ASP A 415 -5.29 -2.75 -17.19
C ASP A 415 -3.93 -2.08 -17.45
N ALA A 416 -2.92 -2.46 -16.68
CA ALA A 416 -1.60 -1.86 -16.76
C ALA A 416 -0.86 -2.19 -18.07
N ALA A 417 -1.17 -3.34 -18.68
CA ALA A 417 -0.60 -3.77 -19.95
C ALA A 417 -1.39 -3.29 -21.17
N LEU A 418 -2.61 -2.74 -21.03
CA LEU A 418 -3.48 -2.42 -22.17
C LEU A 418 -2.81 -1.52 -23.21
N VAL A 419 -2.28 -0.36 -22.81
CA VAL A 419 -1.62 0.57 -23.74
C VAL A 419 -0.33 -0.02 -24.32
N PRO A 420 0.56 -0.65 -23.52
CA PRO A 420 1.69 -1.40 -24.06
C PRO A 420 1.31 -2.49 -25.08
N LEU A 421 0.21 -3.22 -24.88
CA LEU A 421 -0.26 -4.25 -25.81
C LEU A 421 -0.74 -3.65 -27.14
N VAL A 422 -1.41 -2.50 -27.11
CA VAL A 422 -1.76 -1.74 -28.32
C VAL A 422 -0.49 -1.33 -29.08
N ASP A 423 0.51 -0.81 -28.36
CA ASP A 423 1.79 -0.39 -28.96
C ASP A 423 2.58 -1.59 -29.52
N LEU A 424 2.41 -2.78 -28.94
CA LEU A 424 3.01 -4.01 -29.41
C LEU A 424 2.35 -4.50 -30.70
N GLU A 425 1.02 -4.50 -30.77
CA GLU A 425 0.26 -4.99 -31.92
C GLU A 425 0.56 -4.21 -33.22
N GLN A 426 0.90 -2.92 -33.09
CA GLN A 426 1.30 -2.06 -34.20
C GLN A 426 2.68 -2.40 -34.80
N ARG A 427 3.46 -3.26 -34.14
CA ARG A 427 4.81 -3.64 -34.60
C ARG A 427 4.76 -4.83 -35.58
N PRO A 428 5.80 -5.01 -36.41
CA PRO A 428 5.96 -6.25 -37.15
C PRO A 428 6.16 -7.41 -36.16
N LEU A 429 5.20 -8.34 -36.14
CA LEU A 429 5.21 -9.51 -35.26
C LEU A 429 4.89 -10.76 -36.08
N PRO A 430 5.35 -11.96 -35.65
CA PRO A 430 4.86 -13.23 -36.20
C PRO A 430 3.34 -13.32 -36.12
N ALA A 431 2.70 -13.94 -37.11
CA ALA A 431 1.24 -13.98 -37.21
C ALA A 431 0.57 -14.59 -35.98
N ASP A 432 1.13 -15.68 -35.42
CA ASP A 432 0.60 -16.36 -34.23
C ASP A 432 0.70 -15.47 -32.99
N MET A 433 1.85 -14.82 -32.81
CA MET A 433 2.08 -13.88 -31.71
C MET A 433 1.15 -12.67 -31.83
N ARG A 434 0.97 -12.10 -33.02
CA ARG A 434 0.04 -10.99 -33.26
C ARG A 434 -1.39 -11.37 -32.89
N ARG A 435 -1.85 -12.57 -33.27
CA ARG A 435 -3.17 -13.08 -32.88
C ARG A 435 -3.31 -13.15 -31.36
N GLN A 436 -2.29 -13.68 -30.67
CA GLN A 436 -2.30 -13.79 -29.21
C GLN A 436 -2.32 -12.42 -28.52
N VAL A 437 -1.50 -11.46 -28.99
CA VAL A 437 -1.47 -10.09 -28.48
C VAL A 437 -2.83 -9.41 -28.66
N ALA A 438 -3.43 -9.54 -29.84
CA ALA A 438 -4.74 -8.97 -30.14
C ALA A 438 -5.83 -9.55 -29.23
N TRP A 439 -5.78 -10.85 -28.95
CA TRP A 439 -6.69 -11.51 -28.01
C TRP A 439 -6.53 -10.98 -26.58
N ILE A 440 -5.31 -11.00 -26.01
CA ILE A 440 -5.05 -10.51 -24.64
C ILE A 440 -5.45 -9.03 -24.51
N ARG A 441 -5.09 -8.20 -25.50
CA ARG A 441 -5.49 -6.79 -25.54
C ARG A 441 -7.01 -6.66 -25.51
N SER A 442 -7.73 -7.46 -26.30
CA SER A 442 -9.19 -7.40 -26.39
C SER A 442 -9.87 -7.78 -25.09
N GLU A 443 -9.42 -8.86 -24.44
CA GLU A 443 -9.92 -9.27 -23.12
C GLU A 443 -9.71 -8.14 -22.11
N ASN A 444 -8.48 -7.63 -21.99
CA ASN A 444 -8.16 -6.54 -21.06
C ASN A 444 -8.98 -5.27 -21.35
N MET A 445 -9.22 -4.94 -22.62
CA MET A 445 -10.00 -3.78 -23.02
C MET A 445 -11.49 -3.95 -22.67
N THR A 446 -12.07 -5.12 -22.95
CA THR A 446 -13.46 -5.43 -22.63
C THR A 446 -13.69 -5.44 -21.13
N GLU A 447 -12.84 -6.14 -20.36
CA GLU A 447 -12.95 -6.18 -18.90
C GLU A 447 -12.80 -4.79 -18.26
N LEU A 448 -11.90 -3.96 -18.80
CA LEU A 448 -11.75 -2.58 -18.33
C LEU A 448 -12.96 -1.72 -18.73
N ALA A 449 -13.47 -1.85 -19.94
CA ALA A 449 -14.66 -1.12 -20.40
C ALA A 449 -15.90 -1.49 -19.57
N ASP A 450 -16.11 -2.77 -19.28
CA ASP A 450 -17.21 -3.25 -18.45
C ASP A 450 -17.12 -2.67 -17.03
N ARG A 451 -15.93 -2.67 -16.42
CA ARG A 451 -15.72 -2.04 -15.09
C ARG A 451 -15.88 -0.52 -15.12
N GLN A 452 -15.50 0.14 -16.20
CA GLN A 452 -15.64 1.59 -16.35
C GLN A 452 -17.10 2.00 -16.67
N SER A 453 -17.93 1.09 -17.19
CA SER A 453 -19.37 1.37 -17.41
C SER A 453 -20.13 1.58 -16.09
N GLN A 454 -19.63 1.01 -15.00
CA GLN A 454 -20.21 1.12 -13.67
C GLN A 454 -19.57 2.29 -12.90
N TRP A 455 -20.39 3.26 -12.50
CA TRP A 455 -19.89 4.49 -11.87
C TRP A 455 -19.13 4.27 -10.54
N ARG A 456 -19.38 3.16 -9.82
CA ARG A 456 -18.73 2.86 -8.53
C ARG A 456 -17.31 2.32 -8.69
N SER A 457 -17.10 1.50 -9.72
CA SER A 457 -15.80 0.91 -10.06
C SER A 457 -14.99 1.77 -11.02
N TRP A 458 -15.61 2.80 -11.59
CA TRP A 458 -14.95 3.75 -12.49
C TRP A 458 -13.73 4.43 -11.84
N THR A 459 -12.66 4.60 -12.60
CA THR A 459 -11.43 5.31 -12.21
C THR A 459 -10.95 6.24 -13.33
N TRP A 460 -10.26 7.33 -12.97
CA TRP A 460 -9.65 8.22 -13.98
C TRP A 460 -8.55 7.50 -14.77
N ARG A 461 -7.72 6.70 -14.11
CA ARG A 461 -6.64 5.97 -14.76
C ARG A 461 -7.18 4.98 -15.78
N GLY A 462 -8.20 4.21 -15.41
CA GLY A 462 -8.87 3.28 -16.31
C GLY A 462 -9.44 3.97 -17.54
N GLN A 463 -10.08 5.14 -17.36
CA GLN A 463 -10.67 5.87 -18.47
C GLN A 463 -9.60 6.37 -19.43
N ARG A 464 -8.53 6.99 -18.92
CA ARG A 464 -7.43 7.47 -19.76
C ARG A 464 -6.76 6.35 -20.54
N ARG A 465 -6.69 5.14 -19.99
CA ARG A 465 -6.18 3.96 -20.69
C ARG A 465 -7.09 3.54 -21.84
N LEU A 466 -8.40 3.51 -21.63
CA LEU A 466 -9.38 3.21 -22.69
C LEU A 466 -9.33 4.27 -23.79
N ASP A 467 -9.32 5.55 -23.45
CA ASP A 467 -9.26 6.65 -24.41
C ASP A 467 -7.95 6.59 -25.23
N THR A 468 -6.83 6.32 -24.55
CA THR A 468 -5.51 6.15 -25.21
C THR A 468 -5.51 4.93 -26.11
N ALA A 469 -6.05 3.79 -25.66
CA ALA A 469 -6.15 2.58 -26.48
C ALA A 469 -7.04 2.82 -27.71
N ALA A 470 -8.23 3.40 -27.53
CA ALA A 470 -9.17 3.70 -28.60
C ALA A 470 -8.57 4.65 -29.66
N SER A 471 -7.88 5.71 -29.23
CA SER A 471 -7.22 6.64 -30.16
C SER A 471 -6.08 6.01 -30.97
N ARG A 472 -5.40 5.00 -30.42
CA ARG A 472 -4.28 4.30 -31.07
C ARG A 472 -4.73 3.09 -31.90
N LEU A 473 -5.89 2.50 -31.59
CA LEU A 473 -6.35 1.28 -32.24
C LEU A 473 -6.75 1.49 -33.72
N GLY A 474 -7.19 2.68 -34.11
CA GLY A 474 -7.49 3.00 -35.52
C GLY A 474 -8.34 1.91 -36.22
N GLN A 475 -7.86 1.39 -37.36
CA GLN A 475 -8.46 0.27 -38.12
C GLN A 475 -7.80 -1.09 -37.82
N LEU A 476 -7.30 -1.34 -36.60
CA LEU A 476 -6.77 -2.66 -36.28
C LEU A 476 -7.87 -3.72 -36.47
N PRO A 477 -7.56 -4.87 -37.11
CA PRO A 477 -8.54 -5.91 -37.37
C PRO A 477 -9.21 -6.36 -36.06
N THR A 478 -10.51 -6.64 -36.12
CA THR A 478 -11.20 -7.30 -35.02
C THR A 478 -10.47 -8.60 -34.67
N PRO A 479 -10.16 -8.83 -33.38
CA PRO A 479 -9.41 -9.99 -32.96
C PRO A 479 -10.17 -11.27 -33.33
N LEU A 480 -9.46 -12.22 -33.94
CA LEU A 480 -9.97 -13.55 -34.22
C LEU A 480 -10.13 -14.33 -32.90
N PRO A 481 -11.05 -15.31 -32.82
CA PRO A 481 -11.16 -16.18 -31.66
C PRO A 481 -9.81 -16.88 -31.39
N PRO A 482 -9.53 -17.23 -30.11
CA PRO A 482 -8.21 -17.69 -29.70
C PRO A 482 -7.77 -18.91 -30.51
N PRO A 483 -6.47 -19.03 -30.87
CA PRO A 483 -5.91 -20.32 -31.28
C PRO A 483 -6.10 -21.33 -30.13
N ASP A 484 -6.38 -22.60 -30.45
CA ASP A 484 -6.90 -23.60 -29.50
C ASP A 484 -6.30 -23.54 -28.07
N GLN A 485 -7.20 -23.51 -27.08
CA GLN A 485 -6.96 -23.37 -25.62
C GLN A 485 -6.45 -21.98 -25.15
N ARG A 486 -6.93 -21.56 -23.97
CA ARG A 486 -6.63 -20.29 -23.27
C ARG A 486 -5.17 -20.21 -22.78
N SER A 487 -4.20 -20.56 -23.59
CA SER A 487 -2.79 -20.42 -23.26
C SER A 487 -2.36 -19.01 -23.66
N CYS A 488 -1.92 -18.21 -22.70
CA CYS A 488 -1.20 -16.96 -22.96
C CYS A 488 0.17 -17.21 -23.60
N ASP A 489 0.66 -18.46 -23.59
CA ASP A 489 1.88 -18.87 -24.25
C ASP A 489 1.64 -19.10 -25.74
N TRP A 490 2.11 -18.16 -26.55
CA TRP A 490 2.01 -18.22 -28.02
C TRP A 490 2.90 -19.30 -28.64
N ARG A 491 3.74 -19.99 -27.85
CA ARG A 491 4.71 -20.99 -28.31
C ARG A 491 4.22 -22.42 -28.16
N SER A 492 3.24 -22.66 -27.29
CA SER A 492 2.62 -23.97 -27.20
C SER A 492 1.87 -24.26 -28.50
N LYS A 493 2.28 -25.30 -29.23
CA LYS A 493 1.54 -25.74 -30.41
C LYS A 493 0.10 -26.10 -30.00
N PRO A 494 -0.93 -25.75 -30.80
CA PRO A 494 -2.30 -26.19 -30.57
C PRO A 494 -2.33 -27.70 -30.35
N GLN A 495 -2.82 -28.17 -29.21
CA GLN A 495 -3.14 -29.59 -29.06
C GLN A 495 -4.37 -29.88 -29.94
N PRO A 496 -4.30 -30.85 -30.87
CA PRO A 496 -5.48 -31.23 -31.63
C PRO A 496 -6.58 -31.66 -30.66
N LEU A 497 -7.77 -31.07 -30.79
CA LEU A 497 -8.96 -31.52 -30.08
C LEU A 497 -9.16 -33.01 -30.39
N THR A 498 -8.96 -33.88 -29.41
CA THR A 498 -9.41 -35.28 -29.51
C THR A 498 -10.91 -35.23 -29.72
N ALA A 499 -11.37 -35.66 -30.89
CA ALA A 499 -12.79 -35.80 -31.19
C ALA A 499 -13.46 -36.61 -30.06
N PRO A 500 -14.68 -36.24 -29.63
CA PRO A 500 -15.41 -37.07 -28.67
C PRO A 500 -15.52 -38.48 -29.24
N PRO A 501 -15.38 -39.52 -28.39
CA PRO A 501 -15.49 -40.90 -28.85
C PRO A 501 -16.82 -41.04 -29.60
N GLN A 502 -16.75 -41.50 -30.85
CA GLN A 502 -17.95 -41.92 -31.56
C GLN A 502 -18.48 -43.13 -30.79
N ASP A 503 -19.66 -42.97 -30.19
CA ASP A 503 -20.40 -44.08 -29.61
C ASP A 503 -20.59 -45.14 -30.71
N GLY A 504 -19.86 -46.24 -30.57
CA GLY A 504 -19.96 -47.40 -31.44
C GLY A 504 -21.30 -48.09 -31.18
N THR A 505 -22.00 -48.35 -32.29
CA THR A 505 -23.21 -49.20 -32.42
C THR A 505 -23.05 -50.59 -31.83
#